data_AF-A0A8J3CGD4-F1
#
_entry.id   AF-A0A8J3CGD4-F1
#
_cell.length_a   1.000
_cell.length_b   1.000
_cell.length_c   1.000
_cell.angle_alpha   90.00
_cell.angle_beta   90.00
_cell.angle_gamma   90.00
#
_symmetry.space_group_name_H-M   'P 1'
#
loop_
_entity.id
_entity.type
_entity.pdbx_description
1 polymer ?
#
loop_
_entity_poly.entity_id
_entity_poly.type
_entity_poly.pdbx_seq_one_letter_code
_entity_poly.pdbx_strand_id
1 'polypeptide(L)'
;MIIDLPSTTTSQVNKKLVELRDQGGAVALGRVLTLVIVTDDGVQTEEAVDAANQASREHPCRVIVVARGSRKAAARLDAQIRVGGDAGASEVVVLRLYGPLADEGASCVVPLLLPDAPVVAWWPGKAPEVPARDPIGRLATRRITDAAAEKSPIKALETRRASYAEGDTDLAWTRLTTWRALLASALDLPPHEKITAATVTGGSDSPSTDLLAGWLAAYLRIPVRRMRRPAGEGMHSVVLERASGHVELVRPDGSVGTLTQPGQPERRVALQRRENQDCLVEELRRLDPDEIYEATLKGLAKVDHSRTTVRATSPARRSRAKAGKSAGAGARKSAAASRESAKAGTKVTAKVAGTKPAAKGTTAAPEAAGAQPSAKTSAAGRSAPRSAKRAGTKTSGRAEK
;
A
#
# COMPACT_ATOMS: atom_id res chain seq x y z
N MET A 1 22.49 -11.36 -0.39
CA MET A 1 23.23 -11.82 -1.59
C MET A 1 22.32 -11.74 -2.79
N ILE A 2 22.86 -11.24 -3.91
CA ILE A 2 22.19 -11.18 -5.22
C ILE A 2 22.96 -12.07 -6.20
N ILE A 3 22.23 -12.84 -7.03
CA ILE A 3 22.79 -13.72 -8.05
C ILE A 3 22.08 -13.45 -9.38
N ASP A 4 22.82 -12.94 -10.35
CA ASP A 4 22.32 -12.68 -11.70
C ASP A 4 22.48 -13.91 -12.61
N LEU A 5 21.43 -14.18 -13.39
CA LEU A 5 21.32 -15.27 -14.35
C LEU A 5 20.88 -14.68 -15.71
N PRO A 6 21.79 -14.01 -16.44
CA PRO A 6 21.48 -13.46 -17.75
C PRO A 6 21.25 -14.57 -18.79
N SER A 7 20.34 -14.34 -19.74
CA SER A 7 20.02 -15.27 -20.84
C SER A 7 19.77 -16.71 -20.40
N THR A 8 18.89 -16.86 -19.40
CA THR A 8 18.64 -18.10 -18.66
C THR A 8 17.29 -18.74 -19.02
N THR A 9 17.00 -19.88 -18.39
CA THR A 9 15.73 -20.60 -18.46
C THR A 9 15.15 -20.79 -17.06
N THR A 10 13.83 -20.94 -16.95
CA THR A 10 13.15 -21.18 -15.67
C THR A 10 13.63 -22.46 -14.98
N SER A 11 14.03 -23.48 -15.76
CA SER A 11 14.67 -24.69 -15.22
C SER A 11 16.04 -24.41 -14.59
N GLN A 12 16.84 -23.52 -15.16
CA GLN A 12 18.13 -23.10 -14.57
C GLN A 12 17.91 -22.25 -13.31
N VAL A 13 16.92 -21.34 -13.32
CA VAL A 13 16.51 -20.59 -12.13
C VAL A 13 16.10 -21.54 -11.01
N ASN A 14 15.16 -22.46 -11.27
CA ASN A 14 14.69 -23.41 -10.26
C ASN A 14 15.82 -24.30 -9.72
N LYS A 15 16.72 -24.80 -10.60
CA LYS A 15 17.93 -25.52 -10.18
C LYS A 15 18.80 -24.68 -9.24
N LYS A 16 19.02 -23.40 -9.56
CA LYS A 16 19.81 -22.50 -8.72
C LYS A 16 19.16 -22.24 -7.37
N LEU A 17 17.83 -22.16 -7.29
CA LEU A 17 17.09 -22.05 -6.03
C LEU A 17 17.28 -23.28 -5.14
N VAL A 18 17.26 -24.48 -5.72
CA VAL A 18 17.57 -25.73 -4.98
C VAL A 18 19.01 -25.73 -4.48
N GLU A 19 19.98 -25.43 -5.34
CA GLU A 19 21.40 -25.32 -4.95
C GLU A 19 21.62 -24.35 -3.78
N LEU A 20 20.96 -23.19 -3.80
CA LEU A 20 21.10 -22.16 -2.75
C LEU A 20 20.49 -22.58 -1.42
N ARG A 21 19.35 -23.28 -1.45
CA ARG A 21 18.73 -23.85 -0.24
C ARG A 21 19.59 -24.94 0.37
N ASP A 22 20.21 -25.77 -0.46
CA ASP A 22 21.05 -26.87 0.02
C ASP A 22 22.41 -26.34 0.55
N GLN A 23 22.94 -25.27 -0.04
CA GLN A 23 24.19 -24.59 0.40
C GLN A 23 24.01 -23.69 1.62
N GLY A 24 22.87 -23.00 1.77
CA GLY A 24 22.60 -22.09 2.88
C GLY A 24 22.31 -22.79 4.22
N GLY A 25 22.37 -24.12 4.25
CA GLY A 25 21.76 -24.93 5.29
C GLY A 25 20.24 -24.93 5.18
N ALA A 26 19.59 -25.91 5.81
CA ALA A 26 18.13 -26.03 5.81
C ALA A 26 17.44 -24.96 6.68
N VAL A 27 17.59 -23.69 6.31
CA VAL A 27 16.74 -22.60 6.79
C VAL A 27 15.38 -22.80 6.14
N ALA A 28 14.59 -23.66 6.76
CA ALA A 28 13.18 -23.85 6.47
C ALA A 28 12.41 -22.59 6.90
N LEU A 29 12.54 -21.52 6.10
CA LEU A 29 11.57 -20.44 6.10
C LEU A 29 10.21 -21.09 5.81
N GLY A 30 9.36 -21.15 6.82
CA GLY A 30 7.98 -21.64 6.70
C GLY A 30 7.19 -20.69 5.83
N ARG A 31 7.25 -20.90 4.51
CA ARG A 31 6.61 -20.03 3.51
C ARG A 31 5.11 -20.29 3.53
N VAL A 32 4.33 -19.26 3.83
CA VAL A 32 2.87 -19.35 3.93
C VAL A 32 2.15 -19.01 2.62
N LEU A 33 2.84 -18.39 1.65
CA LEU A 33 2.30 -18.06 0.33
C LEU A 33 3.41 -17.84 -0.72
N THR A 34 3.00 -17.77 -2.00
CA THR A 34 3.81 -17.23 -3.10
C THR A 34 3.19 -15.91 -3.58
N LEU A 35 3.93 -14.81 -3.51
CA LEU A 35 3.51 -13.50 -4.02
C LEU A 35 4.10 -13.27 -5.41
N VAL A 36 3.25 -13.17 -6.42
CA VAL A 36 3.61 -12.91 -7.81
C VAL A 36 3.34 -11.44 -8.14
N ILE A 37 4.38 -10.66 -8.36
CA ILE A 37 4.29 -9.22 -8.69
C ILE A 37 4.43 -9.07 -10.20
N VAL A 38 3.52 -8.34 -10.84
CA VAL A 38 3.53 -8.14 -12.30
C VAL A 38 3.65 -6.66 -12.63
N THR A 39 4.74 -6.28 -13.28
CA THR A 39 5.09 -4.88 -13.54
C THR A 39 5.86 -4.72 -14.86
N ASP A 40 6.07 -3.49 -15.31
CA ASP A 40 6.97 -3.18 -16.42
C ASP A 40 8.42 -3.06 -15.89
N ASP A 41 9.42 -3.45 -16.68
CA ASP A 41 10.84 -3.39 -16.27
C ASP A 41 11.31 -1.94 -16.09
N GLY A 42 11.78 -1.59 -14.88
CA GLY A 42 12.12 -0.22 -14.49
C GLY A 42 11.97 0.03 -12.99
N VAL A 43 11.96 1.31 -12.58
CA VAL A 43 12.00 1.75 -11.16
C VAL A 43 10.90 1.12 -10.30
N GLN A 44 9.68 0.97 -10.83
CA GLN A 44 8.54 0.34 -10.14
C GLN A 44 8.79 -1.13 -9.74
N THR A 45 9.76 -1.81 -10.37
CA THR A 45 10.18 -3.16 -9.98
C THR A 45 10.81 -3.15 -8.59
N GLU A 46 11.73 -2.21 -8.32
CA GLU A 46 12.44 -2.16 -7.04
C GLU A 46 11.51 -1.67 -5.91
N GLU A 47 10.68 -0.65 -6.17
CA GLU A 47 9.67 -0.18 -5.21
C GLU A 47 8.68 -1.28 -4.79
N ALA A 48 8.27 -2.14 -5.73
CA ALA A 48 7.40 -3.27 -5.45
C ALA A 48 8.13 -4.42 -4.73
N VAL A 49 9.41 -4.66 -5.03
CA VAL A 49 10.25 -5.60 -4.28
C VAL A 49 10.44 -5.14 -2.84
N ASP A 50 10.68 -3.84 -2.59
CA ASP A 50 10.83 -3.30 -1.24
C ASP A 50 9.53 -3.41 -0.44
N ALA A 51 8.38 -3.10 -1.04
CA ALA A 51 7.08 -3.29 -0.40
C ALA A 51 6.81 -4.77 -0.07
N ALA A 52 7.18 -5.70 -0.95
CA ALA A 52 7.05 -7.14 -0.72
C ALA A 52 8.04 -7.68 0.34
N ASN A 53 9.28 -7.18 0.35
CA ASN A 53 10.28 -7.49 1.36
C ASN A 53 9.79 -7.07 2.76
N GLN A 54 9.15 -5.90 2.86
CA GLN A 54 8.49 -5.44 4.08
C GLN A 54 7.33 -6.35 4.50
N ALA A 55 6.40 -6.62 3.58
CA ALA A 55 5.26 -7.51 3.83
C ALA A 55 5.69 -8.92 4.28
N SER A 56 6.82 -9.41 3.76
CA SER A 56 7.34 -10.73 4.12
C SER A 56 7.81 -10.89 5.56
N ARG A 57 8.07 -9.79 6.28
CA ARG A 57 8.43 -9.83 7.71
C ARG A 57 7.28 -10.33 8.58
N GLU A 58 6.04 -10.05 8.17
CA GLU A 58 4.83 -10.57 8.81
C GLU A 58 4.32 -11.85 8.09
N HIS A 59 4.52 -11.94 6.77
CA HIS A 59 4.04 -13.05 5.94
C HIS A 59 5.19 -13.72 5.16
N PRO A 60 6.00 -14.60 5.79
CA PRO A 60 7.13 -15.26 5.12
C PRO A 60 6.70 -15.95 3.83
N CYS A 61 7.26 -15.54 2.70
CA CYS A 61 6.78 -15.97 1.38
C CYS A 61 7.92 -16.17 0.38
N ARG A 62 7.58 -16.74 -0.79
CA ARG A 62 8.41 -16.61 -1.99
C ARG A 62 7.86 -15.43 -2.80
N VAL A 63 8.72 -14.49 -3.17
CA VAL A 63 8.35 -13.38 -4.05
C VAL A 63 8.86 -13.69 -5.47
N ILE A 64 7.97 -13.65 -6.45
CA ILE A 64 8.33 -13.81 -7.87
C ILE A 64 7.90 -12.53 -8.59
N VAL A 65 8.84 -11.80 -9.17
CA VAL A 65 8.54 -10.60 -9.95
C VAL A 65 8.62 -10.92 -11.43
N VAL A 66 7.55 -10.64 -12.16
CA VAL A 66 7.48 -10.69 -13.62
C VAL A 66 7.59 -9.26 -14.13
N ALA A 67 8.82 -8.85 -14.41
CA ALA A 67 9.15 -7.56 -15.01
C ALA A 67 9.10 -7.68 -16.54
N ARG A 68 8.10 -7.03 -17.15
CA ARG A 68 7.88 -7.04 -18.60
C ARG A 68 8.81 -6.04 -19.28
N GLY A 69 9.82 -6.56 -19.99
CA GLY A 69 10.76 -5.78 -20.77
C GLY A 69 10.22 -5.40 -22.15
N SER A 70 11.09 -4.87 -23.01
CA SER A 70 10.70 -4.45 -24.37
C SER A 70 10.23 -5.63 -25.22
N ARG A 71 8.95 -5.63 -25.60
CA ARG A 71 8.34 -6.55 -26.59
C ARG A 71 9.00 -6.51 -27.98
N LYS A 72 9.76 -5.47 -28.30
CA LYS A 72 10.48 -5.32 -29.58
C LYS A 72 11.88 -5.94 -29.59
N ALA A 73 12.36 -6.43 -28.45
CA ALA A 73 13.65 -7.10 -28.34
C ALA A 73 13.57 -8.56 -28.83
N ALA A 74 14.72 -9.24 -28.90
CA ALA A 74 14.75 -10.68 -29.09
C ALA A 74 14.13 -11.42 -27.87
N ALA A 75 13.64 -12.64 -28.08
CA ALA A 75 13.16 -13.50 -27.01
C ALA A 75 14.31 -13.80 -26.03
N ARG A 76 14.20 -13.27 -24.80
CA ARG A 76 15.19 -13.51 -23.73
C ARG A 76 14.50 -13.50 -22.38
N LEU A 77 14.95 -14.38 -21.49
CA LEU A 77 14.69 -14.31 -20.06
C LEU A 77 16.02 -14.00 -19.36
N ASP A 78 16.08 -12.92 -18.61
CA ASP A 78 17.11 -12.72 -17.59
C ASP A 78 16.46 -12.94 -16.23
N ALA A 79 17.17 -13.54 -15.28
CA ALA A 79 16.67 -13.69 -13.92
C ALA A 79 17.68 -13.18 -12.89
N GLN A 80 17.17 -12.82 -11.73
CA GLN A 80 17.97 -12.45 -10.56
C GLN A 80 17.36 -13.10 -9.33
N ILE A 81 18.18 -13.80 -8.55
CA ILE A 81 17.78 -14.41 -7.27
C ILE A 81 18.39 -13.57 -6.15
N ARG A 82 17.56 -13.06 -5.24
CA ARG A 82 17.98 -12.38 -4.01
C ARG A 82 17.65 -13.26 -2.81
N VAL A 83 18.61 -13.39 -1.89
CA VAL A 83 18.48 -14.15 -0.63
C VAL A 83 19.18 -13.46 0.52
N GLY A 84 18.69 -13.66 1.75
CA GLY A 84 19.17 -12.95 2.94
C GLY A 84 18.72 -11.49 2.93
N GLY A 85 19.59 -10.55 3.35
CA GLY A 85 19.23 -9.14 3.53
C GLY A 85 18.52 -8.48 2.33
N ASP A 86 18.94 -8.79 1.10
CA ASP A 86 18.37 -8.26 -0.16
C ASP A 86 16.99 -8.82 -0.52
N ALA A 87 16.46 -9.74 0.29
CA ALA A 87 15.16 -10.38 0.15
C ALA A 87 14.33 -10.35 1.45
N GLY A 88 14.78 -9.60 2.48
CA GLY A 88 14.11 -9.56 3.77
C GLY A 88 14.00 -10.94 4.43
N ALA A 89 12.76 -11.38 4.70
CA ALA A 89 12.45 -12.72 5.21
C ALA A 89 12.05 -13.72 4.10
N SER A 90 12.23 -13.33 2.83
CA SER A 90 11.83 -14.08 1.64
C SER A 90 13.01 -14.66 0.86
N GLU A 91 12.64 -15.41 -0.17
CA GLU A 91 13.45 -15.61 -1.38
C GLU A 91 12.78 -14.80 -2.50
N VAL A 92 13.51 -13.86 -3.12
CA VAL A 92 12.98 -13.00 -4.20
C VAL A 92 13.58 -13.46 -5.52
N VAL A 93 12.72 -13.72 -6.51
CA VAL A 93 13.10 -14.10 -7.87
C VAL A 93 12.57 -13.06 -8.85
N VAL A 94 13.45 -12.20 -9.38
CA VAL A 94 13.08 -11.22 -10.41
C VAL A 94 13.32 -11.84 -11.78
N LEU A 95 12.26 -12.01 -12.56
CA LEU A 95 12.28 -12.47 -13.95
C LEU A 95 12.06 -11.27 -14.86
N ARG A 96 13.01 -10.98 -15.75
CA ARG A 96 12.90 -9.94 -16.79
C ARG A 96 12.69 -10.62 -18.14
N LEU A 97 11.49 -10.44 -18.70
CA LEU A 97 11.05 -11.13 -19.91
C LEU A 97 11.03 -10.16 -21.10
N TYR A 98 11.72 -10.51 -22.18
CA TYR A 98 11.92 -9.66 -23.35
C TYR A 98 11.38 -10.27 -24.64
N GLY A 99 11.05 -9.42 -25.61
CA GLY A 99 10.53 -9.86 -26.90
C GLY A 99 9.19 -10.59 -26.73
N PRO A 100 8.95 -11.67 -27.50
CA PRO A 100 7.76 -12.52 -27.35
C PRO A 100 7.55 -13.08 -25.94
N LEU A 101 8.62 -13.28 -25.14
CA LEU A 101 8.47 -13.80 -23.78
C LEU A 101 7.83 -12.81 -22.81
N ALA A 102 7.77 -11.51 -23.13
CA ALA A 102 7.19 -10.49 -22.24
C ALA A 102 5.71 -10.75 -21.89
N ASP A 103 5.00 -11.54 -22.70
CA ASP A 103 3.62 -11.94 -22.48
C ASP A 103 3.46 -13.37 -21.90
N GLU A 104 4.56 -14.14 -21.81
CA GLU A 104 4.61 -15.53 -21.30
C GLU A 104 4.87 -15.65 -19.79
N GLY A 105 4.49 -14.62 -19.02
CA GLY A 105 4.78 -14.52 -17.59
C GLY A 105 4.29 -15.72 -16.76
N ALA A 106 3.07 -16.21 -17.03
CA ALA A 106 2.50 -17.36 -16.30
C ALA A 106 3.30 -18.65 -16.54
N SER A 107 3.67 -18.93 -17.80
CA SER A 107 4.52 -20.04 -18.21
C SER A 107 5.86 -20.04 -17.47
N CYS A 108 6.40 -18.85 -17.19
CA CYS A 108 7.63 -18.69 -16.42
C CYS A 108 7.47 -18.80 -14.89
N VAL A 109 6.29 -18.45 -14.35
CA VAL A 109 5.99 -18.49 -12.91
C VAL A 109 5.70 -19.90 -12.42
N VAL A 110 4.94 -20.71 -13.18
CA VAL A 110 4.46 -22.04 -12.75
C VAL A 110 5.57 -22.96 -12.18
N PRO A 111 6.76 -23.11 -12.81
CA PRO A 111 7.83 -23.98 -12.29
C PRO A 111 8.49 -23.49 -10.98
N LEU A 112 8.16 -22.27 -10.53
CA LEU A 112 8.74 -21.61 -9.36
C LEU A 112 7.73 -21.47 -8.21
N LEU A 113 6.47 -21.85 -8.43
CA LEU A 113 5.44 -21.87 -7.38
C LEU A 113 5.80 -22.88 -6.28
N LEU A 114 5.30 -22.63 -5.07
CA LEU A 114 5.33 -23.59 -3.98
C LEU A 114 4.10 -24.50 -4.11
N PRO A 115 4.23 -25.85 -4.07
CA PRO A 115 3.15 -26.76 -4.42
C PRO A 115 1.92 -26.66 -3.50
N ASP A 116 2.13 -26.40 -2.21
CA ASP A 116 1.09 -26.42 -1.18
C ASP A 116 0.77 -25.03 -0.59
N ALA A 117 1.29 -23.94 -1.18
CA ALA A 117 1.08 -22.59 -0.67
C ALA A 117 0.18 -21.76 -1.61
N PRO A 118 -0.77 -20.97 -1.09
CA PRO A 118 -1.61 -20.10 -1.90
C PRO A 118 -0.79 -19.10 -2.70
N VAL A 119 -1.28 -18.79 -3.90
CA VAL A 119 -0.66 -17.82 -4.81
C VAL A 119 -1.45 -16.51 -4.74
N VAL A 120 -0.74 -15.41 -4.50
CA VAL A 120 -1.27 -14.06 -4.52
C VAL A 120 -0.68 -13.34 -5.72
N ALA A 121 -1.50 -12.77 -6.60
CA ALA A 121 -1.02 -11.92 -7.69
C ALA A 121 -1.21 -10.44 -7.34
N TRP A 122 -0.20 -9.61 -7.59
CA TRP A 122 -0.25 -8.16 -7.35
C TRP A 122 0.22 -7.37 -8.57
N TRP A 123 -0.62 -6.42 -8.99
CA TRP A 123 -0.29 -5.40 -9.97
C TRP A 123 -0.15 -4.05 -9.26
N PRO A 124 1.09 -3.58 -8.96
CA PRO A 124 1.34 -2.32 -8.25
C PRO A 124 1.01 -1.06 -9.07
N GLY A 125 0.71 -1.22 -10.37
CA GLY A 125 0.38 -0.14 -11.29
C GLY A 125 -0.71 -0.58 -12.27
N LYS A 126 -0.39 -0.63 -13.56
CA LYS A 126 -1.36 -1.05 -14.59
C LYS A 126 -1.75 -2.52 -14.42
N ALA A 127 -3.00 -2.76 -14.01
CA ALA A 127 -3.59 -4.08 -13.95
C ALA A 127 -4.29 -4.49 -15.27
N PRO A 128 -4.46 -5.79 -15.55
CA PRO A 128 -5.33 -6.28 -16.64
C PRO A 128 -6.78 -5.80 -16.44
N GLU A 129 -7.58 -5.76 -17.51
CA GLU A 129 -9.00 -5.34 -17.40
C GLU A 129 -9.82 -6.27 -16.51
N VAL A 130 -9.60 -7.59 -16.62
CA VAL A 130 -10.23 -8.61 -15.77
C VAL A 130 -9.14 -9.45 -15.10
N PRO A 131 -8.75 -9.17 -13.83
CA PRO A 131 -7.65 -9.86 -13.16
C PRO A 131 -7.82 -11.37 -13.12
N ALA A 132 -9.03 -11.87 -12.83
CA ALA A 132 -9.33 -13.31 -12.82
C ALA A 132 -9.19 -14.02 -14.20
N ARG A 133 -9.05 -13.28 -15.31
CA ARG A 133 -8.81 -13.85 -16.65
C ARG A 133 -7.37 -13.73 -17.14
N ASP A 134 -6.54 -12.91 -16.49
CA ASP A 134 -5.11 -12.82 -16.81
C ASP A 134 -4.42 -14.17 -16.54
N PRO A 135 -3.48 -14.63 -17.38
CA PRO A 135 -2.80 -15.92 -17.18
C PRO A 135 -2.14 -16.10 -15.81
N ILE A 136 -1.61 -15.04 -15.20
CA ILE A 136 -1.05 -15.06 -13.84
C ILE A 136 -2.18 -14.98 -12.81
N GLY A 137 -3.21 -14.16 -13.05
CA GLY A 137 -4.39 -14.08 -12.18
C GLY A 137 -5.12 -15.42 -12.03
N ARG A 138 -5.19 -16.24 -13.10
CA ARG A 138 -5.75 -17.59 -13.06
C ARG A 138 -4.98 -18.58 -12.18
N LEU A 139 -3.72 -18.30 -11.84
CA LEU A 139 -2.93 -19.08 -10.88
C LEU A 139 -3.20 -18.65 -9.44
N ALA A 140 -3.78 -17.46 -9.22
CA ALA A 140 -3.86 -16.81 -7.92
C ALA A 140 -5.26 -16.88 -7.30
N THR A 141 -5.30 -17.24 -6.01
CA THR A 141 -6.54 -17.21 -5.21
C THR A 141 -6.91 -15.79 -4.81
N ARG A 142 -5.91 -14.95 -4.49
CA ARG A 142 -6.04 -13.52 -4.18
C ARG A 142 -5.39 -12.67 -5.27
N ARG A 143 -6.08 -11.64 -5.75
CA ARG A 143 -5.62 -10.77 -6.86
C ARG A 143 -5.76 -9.31 -6.45
N ILE A 144 -4.62 -8.67 -6.23
CA ILE A 144 -4.50 -7.31 -5.70
C ILE A 144 -4.20 -6.35 -6.86
N THR A 145 -5.05 -5.33 -7.05
CA THR A 145 -4.78 -4.21 -7.97
C THR A 145 -4.53 -2.91 -7.22
N ASP A 146 -4.11 -1.86 -7.92
CA ASP A 146 -4.06 -0.51 -7.36
C ASP A 146 -4.59 0.53 -8.35
N ALA A 147 -5.91 0.74 -8.32
CA ALA A 147 -6.57 1.73 -9.16
C ALA A 147 -6.00 3.15 -8.94
N ALA A 148 -5.45 3.47 -7.76
CA ALA A 148 -4.84 4.77 -7.50
C ALA A 148 -3.50 4.98 -8.23
N ALA A 149 -2.82 3.90 -8.60
CA ALA A 149 -1.57 3.94 -9.36
C ALA A 149 -1.76 3.89 -10.90
N GLU A 150 -2.98 3.64 -11.38
CA GLU A 150 -3.28 3.65 -12.82
C GLU A 150 -3.34 5.08 -13.40
N LYS A 151 -3.04 5.23 -14.70
CA LYS A 151 -3.04 6.53 -15.43
C LYS A 151 -4.40 7.25 -15.45
N SER A 152 -5.48 6.59 -15.05
CA SER A 152 -6.83 7.16 -14.98
C SER A 152 -7.59 6.50 -13.84
N PRO A 153 -7.32 6.86 -12.57
CA PRO A 153 -7.74 6.08 -11.41
C PRO A 153 -9.24 5.81 -11.32
N ILE A 154 -10.07 6.80 -11.66
CA ILE A 154 -11.53 6.66 -11.64
C ILE A 154 -12.00 5.69 -12.74
N LYS A 155 -11.35 5.67 -13.91
CA LYS A 155 -11.66 4.68 -14.96
C LYS A 155 -11.22 3.29 -14.54
N ALA A 156 -10.06 3.16 -13.91
CA ALA A 156 -9.58 1.89 -13.37
C ALA A 156 -10.57 1.33 -12.33
N LEU A 157 -11.05 2.16 -11.38
CA LEU A 157 -12.07 1.77 -10.41
C LEU A 157 -13.38 1.29 -11.07
N GLU A 158 -13.87 2.01 -12.09
CA GLU A 158 -15.06 1.57 -12.84
C GLU A 158 -14.83 0.24 -13.56
N THR A 159 -13.63 0.01 -14.12
CA THR A 159 -13.25 -1.29 -14.66
C THR A 159 -13.23 -2.37 -13.56
N ARG A 160 -12.65 -2.12 -12.37
CA ARG A 160 -12.70 -3.09 -11.24
C ARG A 160 -14.13 -3.41 -10.83
N ARG A 161 -15.01 -2.39 -10.75
CA ARG A 161 -16.44 -2.57 -10.46
C ARG A 161 -17.15 -3.45 -11.50
N ALA A 162 -16.85 -3.26 -12.78
CA ALA A 162 -17.48 -4.00 -13.88
C ALA A 162 -16.91 -5.42 -14.09
N SER A 163 -15.67 -5.66 -13.64
CA SER A 163 -14.92 -6.91 -13.87
C SER A 163 -14.76 -7.80 -12.64
N TYR A 164 -15.32 -7.39 -11.49
CA TYR A 164 -15.10 -8.04 -10.20
C TYR A 164 -15.33 -9.55 -10.23
N ALA A 165 -14.38 -10.30 -9.66
CA ALA A 165 -14.50 -11.70 -9.32
C ALA A 165 -14.07 -11.97 -7.87
N GLU A 166 -14.60 -13.02 -7.25
CA GLU A 166 -14.23 -13.44 -5.89
C GLU A 166 -12.71 -13.63 -5.75
N GLY A 167 -12.13 -12.97 -4.75
CA GLY A 167 -10.68 -12.90 -4.54
C GLY A 167 -9.98 -11.69 -5.18
N ASP A 168 -10.69 -10.86 -5.95
CA ASP A 168 -10.20 -9.55 -6.37
C ASP A 168 -10.29 -8.53 -5.22
N THR A 169 -9.28 -7.67 -5.11
CA THR A 169 -9.18 -6.56 -4.14
C THR A 169 -8.36 -5.42 -4.74
N ASP A 170 -8.46 -4.22 -4.17
CA ASP A 170 -7.71 -3.05 -4.63
C ASP A 170 -7.10 -2.26 -3.47
N LEU A 171 -5.82 -1.89 -3.56
CA LEU A 171 -5.14 -1.15 -2.49
C LEU A 171 -5.78 0.20 -2.16
N ALA A 172 -6.56 0.81 -3.07
CA ALA A 172 -7.35 2.00 -2.76
C ALA A 172 -8.45 1.75 -1.72
N TRP A 173 -8.92 0.50 -1.56
CA TRP A 173 -9.81 0.08 -0.48
C TRP A 173 -9.07 -0.11 0.84
N THR A 174 -7.93 -0.80 0.83
CA THR A 174 -7.07 -1.03 2.01
C THR A 174 -6.58 0.28 2.65
N ARG A 175 -6.30 1.30 1.83
CA ARG A 175 -5.95 2.65 2.31
C ARG A 175 -7.04 3.31 3.17
N LEU A 176 -8.27 2.80 3.14
CA LEU A 176 -9.40 3.31 3.94
C LEU A 176 -9.59 2.61 5.29
N THR A 177 -8.83 1.57 5.63
CA THR A 177 -9.11 0.77 6.85
C THR A 177 -9.18 1.62 8.13
N THR A 178 -8.25 2.54 8.33
CA THR A 178 -8.30 3.48 9.47
C THR A 178 -9.50 4.44 9.41
N TRP A 179 -9.88 4.92 8.22
CA TRP A 179 -11.08 5.76 8.03
C TRP A 179 -12.35 4.99 8.38
N ARG A 180 -12.49 3.76 7.88
CA ARG A 180 -13.64 2.88 8.13
C ARG A 180 -13.74 2.53 9.62
N ALA A 181 -12.63 2.17 10.26
CA ALA A 181 -12.57 1.84 11.68
C ALA A 181 -12.99 3.03 12.55
N LEU A 182 -12.44 4.23 12.31
CA LEU A 182 -12.80 5.44 13.06
C LEU A 182 -14.27 5.84 12.90
N LEU A 183 -14.82 5.71 11.68
CA LEU A 183 -16.23 6.00 11.42
C LEU A 183 -17.15 4.97 12.10
N ALA A 184 -16.83 3.68 12.04
CA ALA A 184 -17.58 2.65 12.75
C ALA A 184 -17.56 2.89 14.27
N SER A 185 -16.38 3.09 14.86
CA SER A 185 -16.22 3.37 16.29
C SER A 185 -16.90 4.67 16.76
N ALA A 186 -17.21 5.61 15.87
CA ALA A 186 -17.98 6.81 16.19
C ALA A 186 -19.51 6.57 16.19
N LEU A 187 -19.98 5.53 15.48
CA LEU A 187 -21.39 5.09 15.49
C LEU A 187 -21.69 4.10 16.63
N ASP A 188 -20.68 3.38 17.11
CA ASP A 188 -20.74 2.53 18.31
C ASP A 188 -20.86 3.33 19.62
N LEU A 189 -20.92 4.67 19.57
CA LEU A 189 -21.11 5.54 20.73
C LEU A 189 -22.51 6.19 20.74
N PRO A 190 -23.06 6.50 21.94
CA PRO A 190 -24.31 7.23 22.06
C PRO A 190 -24.32 8.55 21.26
N PRO A 191 -25.49 8.98 20.74
CA PRO A 191 -26.84 8.49 21.05
C PRO A 191 -27.35 7.32 20.17
N HIS A 192 -26.51 6.69 19.34
CA HIS A 192 -26.92 5.62 18.40
C HIS A 192 -28.08 5.99 17.45
N GLU A 193 -28.27 7.30 17.20
CA GLU A 193 -29.24 7.81 16.25
C GLU A 193 -28.94 7.34 14.81
N LYS A 194 -30.00 7.16 14.02
CA LYS A 194 -29.85 6.87 12.59
C LYS A 194 -29.14 8.03 11.88
N ILE A 195 -28.13 7.69 11.09
CA ILE A 195 -27.57 8.61 10.10
C ILE A 195 -28.62 8.83 9.00
N THR A 196 -28.80 10.08 8.57
CA THR A 196 -29.81 10.48 7.57
C THR A 196 -29.19 10.75 6.19
N ALA A 197 -27.95 11.22 6.15
CA ALA A 197 -27.17 11.46 4.94
C ALA A 197 -25.67 11.46 5.25
N ALA A 198 -24.83 11.36 4.22
CA ALA A 198 -23.39 11.54 4.36
C ALA A 198 -22.80 12.37 3.22
N THR A 199 -21.74 13.11 3.51
CA THR A 199 -20.92 13.82 2.51
C THR A 199 -19.48 13.35 2.62
N VAL A 200 -18.90 12.90 1.50
CA VAL A 200 -17.53 12.40 1.41
C VAL A 200 -16.74 13.30 0.46
N THR A 201 -15.67 13.91 0.97
CA THR A 201 -14.88 14.95 0.30
C THR A 201 -13.44 14.52 0.10
N GLY A 202 -12.93 14.69 -1.12
CA GLY A 202 -11.54 14.33 -1.45
C GLY A 202 -11.22 14.56 -2.93
N GLY A 203 -9.96 14.31 -3.31
CA GLY A 203 -9.44 14.59 -4.65
C GLY A 203 -10.29 14.00 -5.77
N SER A 204 -10.43 14.73 -6.87
CA SER A 204 -11.27 14.35 -8.02
C SER A 204 -10.84 13.06 -8.75
N ASP A 205 -9.65 12.58 -8.41
CA ASP A 205 -8.91 11.45 -8.96
C ASP A 205 -8.74 10.30 -7.95
N SER A 206 -9.35 10.37 -6.77
CA SER A 206 -9.08 9.44 -5.65
C SER A 206 -10.10 8.28 -5.59
N PRO A 207 -9.74 7.04 -5.98
CA PRO A 207 -10.66 5.90 -5.93
C PRO A 207 -11.07 5.57 -4.49
N SER A 208 -10.17 5.73 -3.52
CA SER A 208 -10.46 5.60 -2.09
C SER A 208 -11.61 6.50 -1.64
N THR A 209 -11.71 7.72 -2.17
CA THR A 209 -12.78 8.64 -1.77
C THR A 209 -14.13 8.19 -2.32
N ASP A 210 -14.16 7.64 -3.53
CA ASP A 210 -15.39 7.08 -4.13
C ASP A 210 -15.78 5.74 -3.49
N LEU A 211 -14.82 4.85 -3.21
CA LEU A 211 -15.02 3.62 -2.44
C LEU A 211 -15.59 3.89 -1.03
N LEU A 212 -15.08 4.90 -0.31
CA LEU A 212 -15.62 5.23 1.01
C LEU A 212 -17.08 5.72 0.93
N ALA A 213 -17.43 6.48 -0.13
CA ALA A 213 -18.81 6.87 -0.39
C ALA A 213 -19.71 5.68 -0.75
N GLY A 214 -19.22 4.77 -1.60
CA GLY A 214 -19.92 3.54 -1.98
C GLY A 214 -20.17 2.61 -0.78
N TRP A 215 -19.21 2.50 0.14
CA TRP A 215 -19.33 1.71 1.37
C TRP A 215 -20.44 2.25 2.28
N LEU A 216 -20.44 3.56 2.55
CA LEU A 216 -21.49 4.21 3.33
C LEU A 216 -22.87 4.05 2.67
N ALA A 217 -22.95 4.19 1.34
CA ALA A 217 -24.21 4.02 0.60
C ALA A 217 -24.72 2.56 0.58
N ALA A 218 -23.80 1.59 0.60
CA ALA A 218 -24.13 0.16 0.67
C ALA A 218 -24.67 -0.23 2.05
N TYR A 219 -23.95 0.14 3.11
CA TYR A 219 -24.23 -0.32 4.49
C TYR A 219 -25.28 0.53 5.23
N LEU A 220 -25.19 1.86 5.15
CA LEU A 220 -26.15 2.74 5.84
C LEU A 220 -27.46 2.93 5.04
N ARG A 221 -27.44 2.68 3.73
CA ARG A 221 -28.59 2.83 2.81
C ARG A 221 -29.19 4.25 2.80
N ILE A 222 -28.32 5.24 2.99
CA ILE A 222 -28.62 6.68 2.99
C ILE A 222 -28.20 7.34 1.68
N PRO A 223 -28.69 8.56 1.37
CA PRO A 223 -28.07 9.42 0.37
C PRO A 223 -26.62 9.76 0.76
N VAL A 224 -25.68 9.48 -0.13
CA VAL A 224 -24.25 9.83 0.05
C VAL A 224 -23.81 10.76 -1.08
N ARG A 225 -23.36 11.97 -0.72
CA ARG A 225 -22.89 12.99 -1.66
C ARG A 225 -21.36 12.96 -1.76
N ARG A 226 -20.84 12.98 -2.99
CA ARG A 226 -19.40 12.98 -3.28
C ARG A 226 -18.91 14.36 -3.72
N MET A 227 -18.20 15.05 -2.83
CA MET A 227 -17.63 16.38 -3.08
C MET A 227 -16.18 16.29 -3.59
N ARG A 228 -15.89 16.93 -4.72
CA ARG A 228 -14.57 16.88 -5.37
C ARG A 228 -13.67 18.04 -4.93
N ARG A 229 -12.46 17.71 -4.49
CA ARG A 229 -11.30 18.60 -4.30
C ARG A 229 -10.34 18.48 -5.51
N PRO A 230 -9.32 19.34 -5.65
CA PRO A 230 -8.26 19.18 -6.63
C PRO A 230 -7.63 17.77 -6.65
N ALA A 231 -7.11 17.38 -7.81
CA ALA A 231 -6.41 16.09 -7.97
C ALA A 231 -5.16 16.00 -7.08
N GLY A 232 -4.76 14.79 -6.67
CA GLY A 232 -3.61 14.54 -5.80
C GLY A 232 -3.82 14.80 -4.30
N GLU A 233 -4.92 15.44 -3.89
CA GLU A 233 -5.22 15.67 -2.47
C GLU A 233 -5.67 14.39 -1.73
N GLY A 234 -6.21 13.41 -2.46
CA GLY A 234 -6.69 12.14 -1.88
C GLY A 234 -7.88 12.33 -0.92
N MET A 235 -8.05 11.41 0.02
CA MET A 235 -9.12 11.44 1.02
C MET A 235 -8.95 12.62 1.99
N HIS A 236 -9.93 13.53 2.05
CA HIS A 236 -9.89 14.77 2.86
C HIS A 236 -10.86 14.75 4.05
N SER A 237 -12.15 14.47 3.86
CA SER A 237 -13.11 14.41 4.98
C SER A 237 -14.36 13.57 4.72
N VAL A 238 -15.02 13.16 5.81
CA VAL A 238 -16.34 12.55 5.85
C VAL A 238 -17.19 13.28 6.88
N VAL A 239 -18.43 13.60 6.51
CA VAL A 239 -19.46 14.16 7.40
C VAL A 239 -20.67 13.24 7.35
N LEU A 240 -21.09 12.72 8.51
CA LEU A 240 -22.32 11.94 8.67
C LEU A 240 -23.37 12.82 9.38
N GLU A 241 -24.57 12.90 8.83
CA GLU A 241 -25.66 13.73 9.35
C GLU A 241 -26.58 12.89 10.26
N ARG A 242 -26.89 13.40 11.46
CA ARG A 242 -27.89 12.84 12.38
C ARG A 242 -28.55 13.97 13.17
N ALA A 243 -29.68 13.68 13.84
CA ALA A 243 -30.51 14.69 14.49
C ALA A 243 -29.79 15.50 15.58
N SER A 244 -28.91 14.86 16.36
CA SER A 244 -28.06 15.50 17.37
C SER A 244 -26.92 16.36 16.81
N GLY A 245 -26.68 16.36 15.49
CA GLY A 245 -25.60 17.08 14.83
C GLY A 245 -24.57 16.15 14.15
N HIS A 246 -23.62 16.71 13.42
CA HIS A 246 -22.75 15.95 12.52
C HIS A 246 -21.63 15.17 13.22
N VAL A 247 -21.42 13.92 12.82
CA VAL A 247 -20.15 13.22 13.06
C VAL A 247 -19.22 13.55 11.90
N GLU A 248 -18.09 14.20 12.18
CA GLU A 248 -17.18 14.70 11.16
C GLU A 248 -15.75 14.19 11.41
N LEU A 249 -15.13 13.66 10.35
CA LEU A 249 -13.74 13.22 10.33
C LEU A 249 -13.01 13.98 9.21
N VAL A 250 -12.07 14.87 9.56
CA VAL A 250 -11.32 15.73 8.62
C VAL A 250 -9.84 15.48 8.75
N ARG A 251 -9.11 15.39 7.63
CA ARG A 251 -7.65 15.33 7.57
C ARG A 251 -7.13 16.40 6.60
N PRO A 252 -6.75 17.59 7.09
CA PRO A 252 -6.32 18.69 6.24
C PRO A 252 -4.88 18.55 5.73
N ASP A 253 -4.00 17.87 6.47
CA ASP A 253 -2.54 17.85 6.26
C ASP A 253 -1.99 16.50 5.76
N GLY A 254 -2.87 15.52 5.54
CA GLY A 254 -2.48 14.16 5.13
C GLY A 254 -1.91 13.26 6.24
N SER A 255 -1.72 13.76 7.46
CA SER A 255 -1.08 13.02 8.57
C SER A 255 -1.98 12.84 9.80
N VAL A 256 -2.64 13.90 10.26
CA VAL A 256 -3.48 13.89 11.47
C VAL A 256 -4.91 14.23 11.10
N GLY A 257 -5.83 13.38 11.53
CA GLY A 257 -7.25 13.64 11.47
C GLY A 257 -7.77 14.34 12.73
N THR A 258 -8.86 15.07 12.60
CA THR A 258 -9.74 15.51 13.68
C THR A 258 -11.06 14.75 13.54
N LEU A 259 -11.51 14.11 14.63
CA LEU A 259 -12.82 13.49 14.78
C LEU A 259 -13.67 14.32 15.75
N THR A 260 -14.76 14.89 15.23
CA THR A 260 -15.73 15.70 15.96
C THR A 260 -17.07 14.96 16.03
N GLN A 261 -17.71 14.94 17.20
CA GLN A 261 -19.02 14.33 17.41
C GLN A 261 -19.85 15.19 18.38
N PRO A 262 -21.18 15.25 18.23
CA PRO A 262 -22.06 15.93 19.19
C PRO A 262 -21.89 15.40 20.61
N GLY A 263 -21.78 16.31 21.57
CA GLY A 263 -21.67 15.98 23.00
C GLY A 263 -20.33 15.36 23.43
N GLN A 264 -19.34 15.27 22.54
CA GLN A 264 -17.99 14.77 22.87
C GLN A 264 -16.92 15.82 22.55
N PRO A 265 -15.78 15.83 23.27
CA PRO A 265 -14.65 16.68 22.89
C PRO A 265 -14.07 16.26 21.52
N GLU A 266 -13.47 17.23 20.83
CA GLU A 266 -12.72 16.98 19.60
C GLU A 266 -11.55 16.03 19.87
N ARG A 267 -11.38 15.01 19.02
CA ARG A 267 -10.29 14.02 19.14
C ARG A 267 -9.35 14.09 17.95
N ARG A 268 -8.07 14.38 18.19
CA ARG A 268 -7.02 14.21 17.18
C ARG A 268 -6.68 12.71 17.04
N VAL A 269 -6.61 12.23 15.81
CA VAL A 269 -6.42 10.82 15.47
C VAL A 269 -5.31 10.65 14.44
N ALA A 270 -4.49 9.60 14.58
CA ALA A 270 -3.49 9.27 13.56
C ALA A 270 -4.22 8.78 12.30
N LEU A 271 -4.03 9.49 11.19
CA LEU A 271 -4.75 9.21 9.94
C LEU A 271 -3.84 9.38 8.74
N GLN A 272 -2.59 8.92 8.87
CA GLN A 272 -1.56 9.05 7.85
C GLN A 272 -1.99 8.43 6.52
N ARG A 273 -1.47 8.97 5.40
CA ARG A 273 -1.58 8.32 4.09
C ARG A 273 -0.80 7.00 4.15
N ARG A 274 -1.50 5.87 4.04
CA ARG A 274 -0.90 4.54 4.04
C ARG A 274 -0.14 4.29 2.74
N GLU A 275 1.04 3.71 2.86
CA GLU A 275 1.88 3.34 1.73
C GLU A 275 1.55 1.94 1.20
N ASN A 276 2.12 1.58 0.05
CA ASN A 276 1.86 0.28 -0.57
C ASN A 276 2.35 -0.88 0.32
N GLN A 277 3.43 -0.69 1.08
CA GLN A 277 3.91 -1.65 2.08
C GLN A 277 2.84 -1.95 3.15
N ASP A 278 2.26 -0.92 3.78
CA ASP A 278 1.26 -1.10 4.84
C ASP A 278 -0.01 -1.77 4.34
N CYS A 279 -0.39 -1.47 3.10
CA CYS A 279 -1.59 -2.03 2.49
C CYS A 279 -1.35 -3.47 2.05
N LEU A 280 -0.18 -3.77 1.46
CA LEU A 280 0.18 -5.13 1.06
C LEU A 280 0.30 -6.06 2.28
N VAL A 281 0.91 -5.61 3.38
CA VAL A 281 0.90 -6.34 4.67
C VAL A 281 -0.53 -6.73 5.05
N GLU A 282 -1.46 -5.77 5.04
CA GLU A 282 -2.85 -6.03 5.43
C GLU A 282 -3.59 -6.99 4.49
N GLU A 283 -3.42 -6.84 3.17
CA GLU A 283 -4.05 -7.74 2.19
C GLU A 283 -3.52 -9.19 2.27
N LEU A 284 -2.31 -9.41 2.80
CA LEU A 284 -1.76 -10.76 3.01
C LEU A 284 -2.23 -11.43 4.31
N ARG A 285 -2.89 -10.69 5.22
CA ARG A 285 -3.47 -11.26 6.47
C ARG A 285 -4.72 -12.12 6.22
N ARG A 286 -5.48 -11.84 5.16
CA ARG A 286 -6.71 -12.56 4.82
C ARG A 286 -6.80 -12.75 3.30
N LEU A 287 -6.67 -14.01 2.86
CA LEU A 287 -6.66 -14.36 1.44
C LEU A 287 -8.05 -14.72 0.89
N ASP A 288 -9.05 -14.92 1.76
CA ASP A 288 -10.46 -15.15 1.37
C ASP A 288 -11.06 -13.96 0.62
N PRO A 289 -12.18 -14.13 -0.12
CA PRO A 289 -12.91 -13.01 -0.72
C PRO A 289 -13.28 -11.91 0.30
N ASP A 290 -13.17 -10.65 -0.12
CA ASP A 290 -13.66 -9.50 0.65
C ASP A 290 -15.07 -9.12 0.18
N GLU A 291 -16.08 -9.69 0.85
CA GLU A 291 -17.50 -9.39 0.66
C GLU A 291 -17.84 -7.91 0.95
N ILE A 292 -17.07 -7.23 1.82
CA ILE A 292 -17.29 -5.82 2.16
C ILE A 292 -16.82 -4.94 0.99
N TYR A 293 -15.71 -5.30 0.34
CA TYR A 293 -15.24 -4.67 -0.89
C TYR A 293 -16.24 -4.89 -2.03
N GLU A 294 -16.74 -6.11 -2.23
CA GLU A 294 -17.77 -6.39 -3.25
C GLU A 294 -19.05 -5.56 -3.02
N ALA A 295 -19.57 -5.56 -1.79
CA ALA A 295 -20.74 -4.75 -1.43
C ALA A 295 -20.48 -3.24 -1.63
N THR A 296 -19.25 -2.78 -1.40
CA THR A 296 -18.81 -1.41 -1.64
C THR A 296 -18.79 -1.06 -3.13
N LEU A 297 -18.28 -1.94 -3.99
CA LEU A 297 -18.30 -1.78 -5.45
C LEU A 297 -19.75 -1.68 -5.98
N LYS A 298 -20.65 -2.53 -5.47
CA LYS A 298 -22.10 -2.45 -5.76
C LYS A 298 -22.72 -1.14 -5.23
N GLY A 299 -22.19 -0.60 -4.13
CA GLY A 299 -22.59 0.66 -3.53
C GLY A 299 -22.24 1.92 -4.33
N LEU A 300 -21.19 1.89 -5.16
CA LEU A 300 -20.75 3.04 -5.98
C LEU A 300 -21.88 3.61 -6.86
N ALA A 301 -22.75 2.75 -7.40
CA ALA A 301 -23.89 3.17 -8.23
C ALA A 301 -24.96 4.01 -7.49
N LYS A 302 -24.88 4.11 -6.16
CA LYS A 302 -25.83 4.85 -5.30
C LYS A 302 -25.31 6.22 -4.86
N VAL A 303 -24.09 6.60 -5.25
CA VAL A 303 -23.42 7.83 -4.80
C VAL A 303 -23.85 9.02 -5.66
N ASP A 304 -24.29 10.10 -5.01
CA ASP A 304 -24.62 11.36 -5.69
C ASP A 304 -23.34 12.15 -6.02
N HIS A 305 -23.00 12.20 -7.31
CA HIS A 305 -21.92 13.02 -7.86
C HIS A 305 -22.40 14.38 -8.40
N SER A 306 -23.66 14.77 -8.16
CA SER A 306 -24.23 16.02 -8.69
C SER A 306 -23.42 17.24 -8.22
N ARG A 307 -23.07 18.11 -9.17
CA ARG A 307 -22.61 19.47 -8.88
C ARG A 307 -23.79 20.33 -8.44
N THR A 308 -24.41 19.99 -7.31
CA THR A 308 -25.27 20.94 -6.61
C THR A 308 -24.36 22.04 -6.10
N THR A 309 -24.23 23.12 -6.87
CA THR A 309 -23.69 24.38 -6.35
C THR A 309 -24.53 24.75 -5.15
N VAL A 310 -23.93 24.73 -3.95
CA VAL A 310 -24.59 25.26 -2.76
C VAL A 310 -24.85 26.73 -3.03
N ARG A 311 -26.08 27.05 -3.41
CA ARG A 311 -26.54 28.42 -3.64
C ARG A 311 -26.47 29.11 -2.29
N ALA A 312 -25.41 29.89 -2.09
CA ALA A 312 -25.15 30.60 -0.84
C ALA A 312 -26.41 31.35 -0.41
N THR A 313 -27.03 30.88 0.67
CA THR A 313 -28.14 31.58 1.32
C THR A 313 -27.60 32.89 1.85
N SER A 314 -27.94 33.99 1.17
CA SER A 314 -27.52 35.33 1.58
C SER A 314 -27.89 35.57 3.05
N PRO A 315 -26.99 36.16 3.87
CA PRO A 315 -27.29 36.41 5.27
C PRO A 315 -28.56 37.24 5.42
N ALA A 316 -29.43 36.84 6.35
CA ALA A 316 -30.69 37.52 6.60
C ALA A 316 -30.45 39.02 6.90
N ARG A 317 -31.15 39.88 6.16
CA ARG A 317 -31.08 41.33 6.27
C ARG A 317 -31.57 41.79 7.66
N ARG A 318 -30.64 41.97 8.60
CA ARG A 318 -30.92 42.54 9.93
C ARG A 318 -31.71 43.84 9.79
N SER A 319 -32.90 43.86 10.36
CA SER A 319 -33.80 45.02 10.36
C SER A 319 -33.24 46.17 11.20
N ARG A 320 -33.37 47.40 10.69
CA ARG A 320 -33.02 48.65 11.40
C ARG A 320 -33.71 48.74 12.76
N ALA A 321 -32.94 49.03 13.81
CA ALA A 321 -33.45 49.73 15.00
C ALA A 321 -33.24 51.25 14.81
N LYS A 322 -34.21 52.06 15.28
CA LYS A 322 -34.17 53.53 15.21
C LYS A 322 -33.38 54.11 16.40
N ALA A 323 -32.43 54.99 16.09
CA ALA A 323 -32.08 56.18 16.86
C ALA A 323 -31.70 57.24 15.80
N GLY A 324 -32.07 58.52 15.87
CA GLY A 324 -32.45 59.36 17.00
C GLY A 324 -31.69 60.66 16.78
N LYS A 325 -32.32 61.66 16.13
CA LYS A 325 -31.63 62.90 15.74
C LYS A 325 -31.39 63.79 16.97
N SER A 326 -30.17 64.32 17.08
CA SER A 326 -29.94 65.68 17.60
C SER A 326 -28.75 66.30 16.86
N ALA A 327 -28.84 67.60 16.58
CA ALA A 327 -27.78 68.39 15.97
C ALA A 327 -27.10 69.26 17.05
N GLY A 328 -25.85 69.63 16.83
CA GLY A 328 -25.12 70.55 17.71
C GLY A 328 -23.68 70.73 17.26
N ALA A 329 -23.30 71.94 16.87
CA ALA A 329 -21.94 72.26 16.42
C ALA A 329 -21.03 72.67 17.59
N GLY A 330 -19.71 72.49 17.45
CA GLY A 330 -18.73 72.98 18.41
C GLY A 330 -17.31 72.57 18.06
N ALA A 331 -16.47 73.52 17.64
CA ALA A 331 -15.08 73.26 17.26
C ALA A 331 -14.11 73.50 18.44
N ARG A 332 -12.98 72.78 18.49
CA ARG A 332 -11.62 73.38 18.56
C ARG A 332 -10.47 72.36 18.48
N LYS A 333 -9.33 72.91 18.06
CA LYS A 333 -7.94 72.39 17.94
C LYS A 333 -7.47 71.70 19.24
N SER A 334 -6.42 70.87 19.32
CA SER A 334 -5.19 70.71 18.50
C SER A 334 -4.69 69.23 18.60
N ALA A 335 -3.51 68.74 18.19
CA ALA A 335 -2.27 69.33 17.62
C ALA A 335 -1.50 68.27 16.76
N ALA A 336 -0.34 68.69 16.22
CA ALA A 336 0.76 67.91 15.63
C ALA A 336 1.60 67.16 16.72
N ALA A 337 2.59 66.29 16.45
CA ALA A 337 3.41 66.02 15.24
C ALA A 337 3.86 64.52 15.24
N SER A 338 4.71 63.96 14.36
CA SER A 338 5.60 64.48 13.30
C SER A 338 6.04 63.37 12.31
N ARG A 339 6.06 63.71 11.01
CA ARG A 339 6.96 63.29 9.90
C ARG A 339 7.22 61.78 9.60
N GLU A 340 7.05 61.30 8.36
CA GLU A 340 7.89 61.47 7.14
C GLU A 340 9.26 60.74 7.27
N SER A 341 9.77 59.95 6.31
CA SER A 341 9.62 59.99 4.84
C SER A 341 9.79 58.61 4.16
N ALA A 342 9.47 58.49 2.86
CA ALA A 342 9.69 57.30 2.04
C ALA A 342 10.22 57.64 0.62
N LYS A 343 10.62 56.62 -0.15
CA LYS A 343 11.28 56.62 -1.50
C LYS A 343 12.79 56.88 -1.44
N ALA A 344 13.65 56.33 -2.30
CA ALA A 344 13.65 55.21 -3.28
C ALA A 344 15.16 54.85 -3.49
N GLY A 345 15.65 53.74 -4.03
CA GLY A 345 15.18 52.70 -4.96
C GLY A 345 16.38 52.32 -5.88
N THR A 346 16.28 51.20 -6.63
CA THR A 346 17.20 50.75 -7.72
C THR A 346 18.20 49.61 -7.44
N LYS A 347 18.19 48.67 -8.39
CA LYS A 347 19.10 47.55 -8.76
C LYS A 347 20.56 47.55 -8.22
N VAL A 348 21.14 46.35 -8.05
CA VAL A 348 22.13 45.72 -8.98
C VAL A 348 22.49 44.27 -8.52
N THR A 349 23.10 43.51 -9.42
CA THR A 349 23.40 42.06 -9.44
C THR A 349 24.68 41.60 -8.72
N ALA A 350 24.87 40.27 -8.70
CA ALA A 350 26.10 39.47 -8.48
C ALA A 350 26.42 39.05 -7.02
N LYS A 351 27.15 37.99 -6.70
CA LYS A 351 27.57 36.67 -7.27
C LYS A 351 28.73 36.20 -6.34
N VAL A 352 28.97 34.88 -6.22
CA VAL A 352 30.22 34.21 -5.75
C VAL A 352 30.35 33.85 -4.25
N ALA A 353 30.69 32.56 -4.05
CA ALA A 353 31.34 31.89 -2.91
C ALA A 353 30.70 31.94 -1.49
N GLY A 354 30.77 30.91 -0.65
CA GLY A 354 31.35 29.57 -0.83
C GLY A 354 32.63 29.33 -0.02
N THR A 355 32.48 28.86 1.23
CA THR A 355 33.58 28.27 2.01
C THR A 355 33.06 27.25 3.03
N LYS A 356 33.71 26.08 3.02
CA LYS A 356 33.65 25.03 4.04
C LYS A 356 34.75 25.32 5.09
N PRO A 357 34.60 24.92 6.36
CA PRO A 357 35.78 24.47 7.11
C PRO A 357 35.72 22.98 7.49
N ALA A 358 36.90 22.43 7.80
CA ALA A 358 37.14 21.01 7.96
C ALA A 358 37.27 20.55 9.42
N ALA A 359 37.48 19.24 9.60
CA ALA A 359 37.53 18.55 10.88
C ALA A 359 38.87 18.69 11.64
N LYS A 360 38.77 18.55 12.97
CA LYS A 360 39.77 18.06 13.96
C LYS A 360 38.94 17.42 15.10
N GLY A 361 39.39 16.43 15.86
CA GLY A 361 40.65 15.67 15.87
C GLY A 361 40.56 14.50 16.87
N THR A 362 41.54 13.60 16.83
CA THR A 362 41.61 12.31 17.55
C THR A 362 42.12 12.36 18.99
N THR A 363 41.61 11.43 19.83
CA THR A 363 42.31 10.73 20.94
C THR A 363 41.71 9.31 21.02
N ALA A 364 42.45 8.22 20.76
CA ALA A 364 43.53 7.57 21.55
C ALA A 364 42.98 6.48 22.51
N ALA A 365 43.48 5.24 22.35
CA ALA A 365 43.09 4.04 23.11
C ALA A 365 43.91 3.86 24.41
N PRO A 366 43.80 2.71 25.12
CA PRO A 366 44.69 1.59 24.78
C PRO A 366 44.07 0.18 24.87
N GLU A 367 44.84 -0.80 24.36
CA GLU A 367 44.58 -2.24 24.37
C GLU A 367 44.79 -2.90 25.75
N ALA A 368 44.25 -4.12 25.90
CA ALA A 368 44.89 -5.18 26.67
C ALA A 368 44.68 -6.54 25.97
N ALA A 369 45.77 -7.25 25.68
CA ALA A 369 45.78 -8.60 25.10
C ALA A 369 46.55 -9.56 26.02
N GLY A 370 46.18 -10.85 26.06
CA GLY A 370 46.92 -11.83 26.87
C GLY A 370 46.44 -13.28 26.85
N ALA A 371 47.23 -14.14 26.19
CA ALA A 371 47.53 -15.55 26.52
C ALA A 371 46.48 -16.70 26.36
N GLN A 372 46.82 -17.63 25.44
CA GLN A 372 46.68 -19.09 25.57
C GLN A 372 47.92 -19.67 26.34
N PRO A 373 48.14 -21.00 26.63
CA PRO A 373 47.56 -22.23 26.02
C PRO A 373 47.38 -23.49 26.94
N SER A 374 47.20 -24.66 26.29
CA SER A 374 47.27 -26.07 26.80
C SER A 374 45.98 -26.67 27.44
N ALA A 375 45.70 -27.99 27.42
CA ALA A 375 46.52 -29.18 27.11
C ALA A 375 45.74 -30.35 26.43
N LYS A 376 46.42 -31.49 26.16
CA LYS A 376 45.90 -32.72 25.48
C LYS A 376 45.56 -33.86 26.46
N THR A 377 44.61 -34.73 26.08
CA THR A 377 44.51 -36.20 26.36
C THR A 377 43.22 -36.72 25.66
N SER A 378 43.17 -37.73 24.77
CA SER A 378 43.45 -39.20 24.84
C SER A 378 42.59 -39.96 25.87
N ALA A 379 41.96 -41.13 25.62
CA ALA A 379 41.69 -41.91 24.40
C ALA A 379 40.69 -43.09 24.70
N ALA A 380 40.32 -43.87 23.67
CA ALA A 380 39.63 -45.19 23.70
C ALA A 380 38.12 -45.23 24.07
N GLY A 381 37.29 -46.11 23.47
CA GLY A 381 37.54 -47.02 22.34
C GLY A 381 36.35 -47.94 21.98
N ARG A 382 36.44 -48.64 20.82
CA ARG A 382 35.88 -49.98 20.44
C ARG A 382 34.38 -50.33 20.74
N SER A 383 33.60 -51.06 19.93
CA SER A 383 33.77 -51.65 18.59
C SER A 383 32.49 -52.40 18.08
N ALA A 384 32.01 -52.10 16.87
CA ALA A 384 31.32 -53.01 15.88
C ALA A 384 30.05 -53.84 16.32
N PRO A 385 29.38 -54.64 15.45
CA PRO A 385 29.42 -54.76 13.97
C PRO A 385 28.06 -54.77 13.21
N ARG A 386 28.15 -54.43 11.90
CA ARG A 386 27.45 -54.97 10.71
C ARG A 386 26.10 -55.75 10.78
N SER A 387 25.10 -55.15 10.11
CA SER A 387 24.25 -55.70 9.02
C SER A 387 23.59 -57.10 9.13
N ALA A 388 22.25 -57.13 9.12
CA ALA A 388 21.44 -58.32 8.80
C ALA A 388 20.50 -58.07 7.61
N LYS A 389 20.30 -59.14 6.83
CA LYS A 389 19.67 -59.22 5.49
C LYS A 389 18.25 -58.64 5.36
N ARG A 390 17.98 -58.04 4.19
CA ARG A 390 16.63 -57.95 3.60
C ARG A 390 16.00 -59.34 3.50
N ALA A 391 14.77 -59.50 3.97
CA ALA A 391 13.84 -60.53 3.49
C ALA A 391 12.88 -59.88 2.49
N GLY A 392 12.86 -60.37 1.25
CA GLY A 392 11.92 -59.93 0.22
C GLY A 392 10.89 -61.02 -0.04
N THR A 393 9.67 -60.83 0.45
CA THR A 393 8.57 -61.77 0.23
C THR A 393 7.90 -61.46 -1.10
N LYS A 394 7.96 -62.38 -2.07
CA LYS A 394 7.21 -62.28 -3.32
C LYS A 394 5.72 -62.55 -3.06
N THR A 395 4.85 -61.60 -3.38
CA THR A 395 3.42 -61.87 -3.62
C THR A 395 3.18 -62.06 -5.11
N SER A 396 3.18 -63.32 -5.56
CA SER A 396 2.61 -63.71 -6.85
C SER A 396 1.09 -63.73 -6.74
N GLY A 397 0.39 -63.03 -7.62
CA GLY A 397 -1.07 -62.99 -7.58
C GLY A 397 -1.74 -64.31 -7.97
N ARG A 398 -3.02 -64.43 -7.59
CA ARG A 398 -3.99 -65.32 -8.23
C ARG A 398 -5.34 -64.61 -8.26
N ALA A 399 -5.89 -64.46 -9.46
CA ALA A 399 -7.28 -64.06 -9.63
C ALA A 399 -8.17 -65.30 -9.51
N GLU A 400 -9.40 -65.15 -9.00
CA GLU A 400 -10.65 -65.61 -9.62
C GLU A 400 -11.87 -65.30 -8.73
N LYS A 401 -12.95 -64.81 -9.38
CA LYS A 401 -14.32 -64.58 -8.90
C LYS A 401 -14.54 -63.44 -7.91
#